data_AF-A0A0J1GVR2-F1
#
_entry.id   AF-A0A0J1GVR2-F1
#
_cell.length_a   1.000
_cell.length_b   1.000
_cell.length_c   1.000
_cell.angle_alpha   90.00
_cell.angle_beta   90.00
_cell.angle_gamma   90.00
#
_symmetry.space_group_name_H-M   'P 1'
#
loop_
_entity.id
_entity.type
_entity.pdbx_description
1 polymer ?
#
loop_
_entity_poly.entity_id
_entity_poly.type
_entity_poly.pdbx_seq_one_letter_code
_entity_poly.pdbx_strand_id
1 'polypeptide(L)'
;MKKQLVGLGMLCMLPWSSVQAAQAVGVFFGSPMSGIQYKHHDLRFSLGIDDFGLAVDKTFNLGSLTQDSGMNNLYTFVGAQYVDNKHDKLGVRGGIGFEIPINNVEFYGEVGPTLYVVEDVDLDLEGQLGFRVRF
;
A
#
# COMPACT_ATOMS: atom_id res chain seq x y z
N MET A 1 1.73 12.49 -38.41
CA MET A 1 1.14 13.09 -37.19
C MET A 1 1.82 12.44 -36.00
N LYS A 2 2.53 13.25 -35.20
CA LYS A 2 3.34 12.84 -34.03
C LYS A 2 2.49 12.91 -32.76
N LYS A 3 2.93 12.15 -31.74
CA LYS A 3 2.62 12.24 -30.29
C LYS A 3 1.60 11.24 -29.75
N GLN A 4 2.00 9.98 -29.61
CA GLN A 4 1.45 9.07 -28.61
C GLN A 4 2.57 8.10 -28.20
N LEU A 5 3.36 8.43 -27.16
CA LEU A 5 4.26 7.52 -26.42
C LEU A 5 5.13 8.33 -25.44
N VAL A 6 4.52 9.12 -24.54
CA VAL A 6 5.27 9.83 -23.49
C VAL A 6 4.75 9.48 -22.08
N GLY A 7 3.73 8.63 -21.94
CA GLY A 7 3.12 8.35 -20.62
C GLY A 7 3.80 7.29 -19.75
N LEU A 8 4.65 6.40 -20.30
CA LEU A 8 5.11 5.20 -19.56
C LEU A 8 6.56 5.23 -19.05
N GLY A 9 7.29 6.33 -19.27
CA GLY A 9 8.73 6.41 -18.98
C GLY A 9 9.11 6.85 -17.56
N MET A 10 8.17 7.37 -16.75
CA MET A 10 8.49 8.02 -15.47
C MET A 10 8.45 7.10 -14.23
N LEU A 11 8.10 5.81 -14.36
CA LEU A 11 8.08 4.90 -13.21
C LEU A 11 9.42 4.20 -12.90
N CYS A 12 10.48 4.43 -13.70
CA CYS A 12 11.71 3.63 -13.62
C CYS A 12 12.91 4.33 -12.95
N MET A 13 12.73 5.46 -12.27
CA MET A 13 13.86 6.23 -11.69
C MET A 13 13.74 6.43 -10.18
N LEU A 14 13.45 5.36 -9.42
CA LEU A 14 13.52 5.42 -7.97
C LEU A 14 14.78 4.70 -7.45
N PRO A 15 15.57 5.33 -6.57
CA PRO A 15 16.79 4.77 -6.04
C PRO A 15 16.49 3.55 -5.15
N TRP A 16 17.15 2.42 -5.45
CA TRP A 16 17.20 1.24 -4.59
C TRP A 16 18.01 1.55 -3.33
N SER A 17 17.36 1.95 -2.24
CA SER A 17 17.98 2.02 -0.93
C SER A 17 16.93 1.89 0.18
N SER A 18 16.80 0.71 0.76
CA SER A 18 16.56 0.52 2.20
C SER A 18 16.62 -0.97 2.55
N VAL A 19 17.62 -1.34 3.34
CA VAL A 19 17.68 -2.63 4.04
C VAL A 19 16.71 -2.54 5.23
N GLN A 20 15.43 -2.73 4.92
CA GLN A 20 14.40 -3.05 5.90
C GLN A 20 14.14 -4.56 5.81
N ALA A 21 13.67 -5.18 6.90
CA ALA A 21 13.37 -6.61 6.93
C ALA A 21 12.63 -7.00 5.64
N ALA A 22 13.25 -7.88 4.86
CA ALA A 22 12.88 -8.09 3.47
C ALA A 22 11.49 -8.71 3.36
N GLN A 23 11.01 -9.38 4.40
CA GLN A 23 9.77 -10.14 4.37
C GLN A 23 8.97 -9.97 5.66
N ALA A 24 7.65 -9.90 5.53
CA ALA A 24 6.75 -9.95 6.67
C ALA A 24 5.40 -10.54 6.28
N VAL A 25 4.75 -11.22 7.23
CA VAL A 25 3.38 -11.72 7.07
C VAL A 25 2.52 -11.28 8.24
N GLY A 26 1.27 -10.91 8.01
CA GLY A 26 0.44 -10.32 9.05
C GLY A 26 -1.04 -10.33 8.76
N VAL A 27 -1.76 -9.72 9.70
CA VAL A 27 -3.19 -9.46 9.61
C VAL A 27 -3.46 -7.96 9.61
N PHE A 28 -4.56 -7.55 8.99
CA PHE A 28 -4.99 -6.17 8.94
C PHE A 28 -6.51 -6.06 9.07
N PHE A 29 -6.95 -4.94 9.60
CA PHE A 29 -8.34 -4.61 9.87
C PHE A 29 -8.61 -3.20 9.36
N GLY A 30 -9.65 -3.01 8.56
CA GLY A 30 -9.93 -1.71 7.97
C GLY A 30 -10.98 -1.72 6.87
N SER A 31 -10.97 -0.63 6.10
CA SER A 31 -11.77 -0.46 4.89
C SER A 31 -10.85 -0.49 3.67
N PRO A 32 -11.27 -1.08 2.55
CA PRO A 32 -12.59 -1.71 2.32
C PRO A 32 -12.64 -3.17 2.73
N MET A 33 -11.53 -3.71 3.22
CA MET A 33 -11.38 -5.11 3.59
C MET A 33 -10.42 -5.25 4.77
N SER A 34 -10.49 -6.40 5.40
CA SER A 34 -9.67 -6.91 6.48
C SER A 34 -9.23 -8.33 6.12
N GLY A 35 -8.03 -8.72 6.49
CA GLY A 35 -7.53 -10.04 6.15
C GLY A 35 -6.06 -10.22 6.41
N ILE A 36 -5.37 -10.90 5.48
CA ILE A 36 -3.95 -11.23 5.61
C ILE A 36 -3.11 -10.44 4.61
N GLN A 37 -1.85 -10.20 4.99
CA GLN A 37 -0.92 -9.43 4.19
C GLN A 37 0.44 -10.09 4.16
N TYR A 38 1.08 -10.04 3.00
CA TYR A 38 2.48 -10.39 2.79
C TYR A 38 3.24 -9.18 2.25
N LYS A 39 4.32 -8.78 2.92
CA LYS A 39 5.22 -7.71 2.50
C LYS A 39 6.53 -8.34 2.04
N HIS A 40 7.02 -7.93 0.87
CA HIS A 40 8.34 -8.26 0.35
C HIS A 40 9.05 -6.97 -0.07
N HIS A 41 10.01 -6.53 0.74
CA HIS A 41 10.66 -5.22 0.64
C HIS A 41 9.63 -4.08 0.67
N ASP A 42 9.56 -3.33 -0.43
CA ASP A 42 8.68 -2.21 -0.66
C ASP A 42 7.40 -2.61 -1.41
N LEU A 43 7.20 -3.91 -1.68
CA LEU A 43 5.98 -4.45 -2.26
C LEU A 43 5.14 -5.15 -1.20
N ARG A 44 3.83 -5.07 -1.39
CA ARG A 44 2.87 -5.63 -0.45
C ARG A 44 1.67 -6.20 -1.16
N PHE A 45 1.25 -7.37 -0.70
CA PHE A 45 0.15 -8.14 -1.23
C PHE A 45 -0.85 -8.35 -0.09
N SER A 46 -2.10 -7.95 -0.30
CA SER A 46 -3.15 -8.10 0.70
C SER A 46 -4.29 -8.94 0.14
N LEU A 47 -4.81 -9.86 0.95
CA LEU A 47 -5.98 -10.67 0.67
C LEU A 47 -7.05 -10.33 1.72
N GLY A 48 -8.16 -9.74 1.28
CA GLY A 48 -9.36 -9.50 2.07
C GLY A 48 -10.16 -10.78 2.28
N ILE A 49 -10.65 -10.97 3.49
CA ILE A 49 -11.39 -12.16 3.92
C ILE A 49 -12.82 -11.81 4.37
N ASP A 50 -13.00 -10.67 5.05
CA ASP A 50 -14.33 -10.18 5.45
C ASP A 50 -15.15 -9.75 4.23
N ASP A 51 -14.53 -8.93 3.38
CA ASP A 51 -14.92 -8.62 2.03
C ASP A 51 -13.81 -9.16 1.13
N PHE A 52 -14.18 -10.08 0.24
CA PHE A 52 -13.20 -10.76 -0.60
C PHE A 52 -12.54 -9.73 -1.53
N GLY A 53 -11.22 -9.66 -1.50
CA GLY A 53 -10.49 -8.68 -2.28
C GLY A 53 -8.99 -8.93 -2.33
N LEU A 54 -8.34 -8.30 -3.28
CA LEU A 54 -6.91 -8.37 -3.48
C LEU A 54 -6.36 -6.96 -3.62
N ALA A 55 -5.23 -6.67 -2.98
CA ALA A 55 -4.51 -5.42 -3.21
C ALA A 55 -3.02 -5.65 -3.39
N VAL A 56 -2.41 -4.81 -4.22
CA VAL A 56 -0.96 -4.74 -4.41
C VAL A 56 -0.51 -3.30 -4.25
N ASP A 57 0.41 -3.07 -3.31
CA ASP A 57 0.92 -1.74 -3.00
C ASP A 57 2.44 -1.69 -3.13
N LYS A 58 2.93 -0.55 -3.59
CA LYS A 58 4.33 -0.12 -3.51
C LYS A 58 4.44 0.94 -2.41
N THR A 59 5.30 0.71 -1.42
CA THR A 59 5.54 1.64 -0.32
C THR A 59 6.84 2.40 -0.52
N PHE A 60 6.91 3.64 -0.06
CA PHE A 60 8.10 4.48 -0.12
C PHE A 60 8.35 5.10 1.26
N ASN A 61 9.51 4.78 1.83
CA ASN A 61 9.90 5.30 3.13
C ASN A 61 10.07 6.83 3.08
N LEU A 62 9.33 7.55 3.92
CA LEU A 62 9.34 9.02 3.89
C LEU A 62 10.67 9.58 4.35
N GLY A 63 11.32 9.00 5.35
CA GLY A 63 12.64 9.47 5.78
C GLY A 63 13.71 9.35 4.69
N SER A 64 13.63 8.33 3.85
CA SER A 64 14.49 8.18 2.67
C SER A 64 14.15 9.20 1.56
N LEU A 65 12.86 9.45 1.33
CA LEU A 65 12.36 10.44 0.35
C LEU A 65 12.70 11.88 0.72
N THR A 66 12.56 12.25 2.00
CA THR A 66 12.75 13.60 2.51
C THR A 66 14.16 13.85 3.07
N GLN A 67 14.99 12.81 3.15
CA GLN A 67 16.30 12.83 3.81
C GLN A 67 16.22 13.19 5.31
N ASP A 68 15.07 12.93 5.95
CA ASP A 68 14.83 13.16 7.36
C ASP A 68 14.71 11.83 8.13
N SER A 69 15.72 11.51 8.94
CA SER A 69 15.73 10.29 9.75
C SER A 69 14.60 10.24 10.79
N GLY A 70 14.02 11.38 11.17
CA GLY A 70 12.85 11.43 12.06
C GLY A 70 11.58 10.84 11.44
N MET A 71 11.55 10.70 10.10
CA MET A 71 10.41 10.17 9.35
C MET A 71 10.60 8.71 8.90
N ASN A 72 11.61 7.99 9.40
CA ASN A 72 11.88 6.61 9.00
C ASN A 72 10.76 5.62 9.33
N ASN A 73 9.90 5.95 10.29
CA ASN A 73 8.73 5.14 10.64
C ASN A 73 7.48 5.51 9.83
N LEU A 74 7.59 6.47 8.92
CA LEU A 74 6.51 6.93 8.08
C LEU A 74 6.79 6.53 6.62
N TYR A 75 5.73 6.28 5.88
CA TYR A 75 5.84 5.97 4.47
C TYR A 75 4.62 6.51 3.73
N THR A 76 4.76 6.67 2.42
CA THR A 76 3.64 6.84 1.50
C THR A 76 3.51 5.59 0.65
N PHE A 77 2.33 5.32 0.11
CA PHE A 77 2.11 4.17 -0.75
C PHE A 77 1.22 4.53 -1.94
N VAL A 78 1.38 3.75 -3.01
CA VAL A 78 0.48 3.72 -4.15
C VAL A 78 0.24 2.27 -4.53
N GLY A 79 -0.98 1.94 -4.92
CA GLY A 79 -1.35 0.58 -5.24
C GLY A 79 -2.63 0.49 -6.04
N ALA A 80 -3.03 -0.74 -6.31
CA ALA A 80 -4.31 -1.06 -6.88
C ALA A 80 -4.99 -2.15 -6.05
N GLN A 81 -6.31 -2.12 -6.02
CA GLN A 81 -7.12 -3.12 -5.35
C GLN A 81 -8.33 -3.53 -6.17
N TYR A 82 -8.79 -4.73 -5.91
CA TYR A 82 -10.04 -5.28 -6.38
C TYR A 82 -10.82 -5.77 -5.16
N VAL A 83 -12.10 -5.41 -5.06
CA VAL A 83 -12.96 -5.83 -3.96
C VAL A 83 -14.29 -6.31 -4.52
N ASP A 84 -14.64 -7.54 -4.19
CA ASP A 84 -15.88 -8.23 -4.52
C ASP A 84 -16.95 -7.92 -3.47
N ASN A 85 -17.25 -6.62 -3.27
CA ASN A 85 -18.39 -6.20 -2.48
C ASN A 85 -19.15 -5.06 -3.17
N LYS A 86 -20.45 -5.30 -3.35
CA LYS A 86 -21.52 -4.45 -3.88
C LYS A 86 -21.45 -3.92 -5.33
N HIS A 87 -20.31 -3.66 -5.97
CA HIS A 87 -20.26 -3.21 -7.39
C HIS A 87 -18.90 -3.47 -8.10
N ASP A 88 -18.23 -4.61 -7.85
CA ASP A 88 -16.96 -5.01 -8.51
C ASP A 88 -15.96 -3.87 -8.76
N LYS A 89 -15.49 -3.23 -7.69
CA LYS A 89 -14.73 -1.98 -7.83
C LYS A 89 -13.23 -2.25 -7.93
N LEU A 90 -12.68 -2.17 -9.15
CA LEU A 90 -11.24 -1.95 -9.33
C LEU A 90 -10.91 -0.52 -8.89
N GLY A 91 -9.95 -0.37 -7.98
CA GLY A 91 -9.57 0.90 -7.40
C GLY A 91 -8.07 1.15 -7.48
N VAL A 92 -7.68 2.41 -7.71
CA VAL A 92 -6.32 2.90 -7.49
C VAL A 92 -6.29 3.55 -6.12
N ARG A 93 -5.38 3.12 -5.27
CA ARG A 93 -5.26 3.62 -3.90
C ARG A 93 -3.92 4.29 -3.68
N GLY A 94 -3.89 5.24 -2.77
CA GLY A 94 -2.64 5.83 -2.29
C GLY A 94 -2.86 6.52 -0.98
N GLY A 95 -1.78 6.79 -0.25
CA GLY A 95 -1.93 7.38 1.06
C GLY A 95 -0.63 7.47 1.83
N ILE A 96 -0.79 7.63 3.14
CA ILE A 96 0.29 7.65 4.10
C ILE A 96 0.08 6.56 5.14
N GLY A 97 1.19 6.08 5.68
CA GLY A 97 1.17 5.12 6.75
C GLY A 97 2.35 5.30 7.69
N PHE A 98 2.28 4.57 8.79
CA PHE A 98 3.34 4.45 9.76
C PHE A 98 3.60 2.97 10.07
N GLU A 99 4.83 2.65 10.45
CA GLU A 99 5.23 1.33 10.93
C GLU A 99 6.11 1.47 12.16
N ILE A 100 5.75 0.75 13.23
CA ILE A 100 6.44 0.75 14.51
C ILE A 100 6.99 -0.66 14.75
N PRO A 101 8.32 -0.84 14.64
CA PRO A 101 8.94 -2.12 14.88
C PRO A 101 9.05 -2.43 16.39
N ILE A 102 8.57 -3.61 16.80
CA ILE A 102 8.62 -4.15 18.16
C ILE A 102 9.24 -5.55 18.08
N ASN A 103 10.56 -5.66 18.24
CA ASN A 103 11.32 -6.90 18.00
C ASN A 103 11.08 -7.46 16.59
N ASN A 104 10.56 -8.70 16.49
CA ASN A 104 10.17 -9.34 15.24
C ASN A 104 8.73 -9.02 14.81
N VAL A 105 7.96 -8.29 15.61
CA VAL A 105 6.61 -7.85 15.27
C VAL A 105 6.66 -6.39 14.80
N GLU A 106 5.78 -6.02 13.90
CA GLU A 106 5.62 -4.65 13.43
C GLU A 106 4.13 -4.29 13.47
N PHE A 107 3.81 -3.24 14.22
CA PHE A 107 2.50 -2.62 14.19
C PHE A 107 2.50 -1.54 13.11
N TYR A 108 1.46 -1.45 12.30
CA TYR A 108 1.39 -0.45 11.26
C TYR A 108 -0.04 0.07 11.10
N GLY A 109 -0.14 1.26 10.52
CA GLY A 109 -1.41 1.90 10.24
C GLY A 109 -1.35 2.78 9.01
N GLU A 110 -2.47 2.88 8.30
CA GLU A 110 -2.56 3.59 7.03
C GLU A 110 -3.89 4.31 6.89
N VAL A 111 -3.85 5.41 6.14
CA VAL A 111 -5.01 6.14 5.71
C VAL A 111 -4.74 6.74 4.34
N GLY A 112 -5.75 6.75 3.47
CA GLY A 112 -5.61 7.32 2.14
C GLY A 112 -6.86 7.17 1.28
N PRO A 113 -6.97 7.99 0.22
CA PRO A 113 -8.04 7.84 -0.73
C PRO A 113 -7.87 6.61 -1.62
N THR A 114 -9.01 6.04 -2.03
CA THR A 114 -9.12 5.07 -3.12
C THR A 114 -10.07 5.63 -4.17
N LEU A 115 -9.56 5.70 -5.41
CA LEU A 115 -10.34 6.06 -6.58
C LEU A 115 -10.83 4.78 -7.26
N TYR A 116 -12.12 4.53 -7.16
CA TYR A 116 -12.80 3.45 -7.87
C TYR A 116 -13.21 3.91 -9.26
N VAL A 117 -12.99 3.07 -10.27
CA VAL A 117 -13.14 3.45 -11.68
C VAL A 117 -14.09 2.55 -12.48
N VAL A 118 -14.73 1.58 -11.82
CA VAL A 118 -15.65 0.64 -12.45
C VAL A 118 -17.08 1.07 -12.16
N GLU A 119 -17.90 1.13 -13.22
CA GLU A 119 -19.30 1.59 -13.26
C GLU A 119 -19.48 3.09 -12.97
N ASP A 120 -19.00 3.59 -11.84
CA ASP A 120 -19.00 4.99 -11.46
C ASP A 120 -17.66 5.40 -10.85
N VAL A 121 -17.23 6.64 -11.13
CA VAL A 121 -16.03 7.19 -10.48
C VAL A 121 -16.39 7.62 -9.07
N ASP A 122 -15.82 6.92 -8.10
CA ASP A 122 -16.08 7.14 -6.68
C ASP A 122 -14.76 7.29 -5.91
N LEU A 123 -14.73 8.19 -4.94
CA LEU A 123 -13.54 8.49 -4.15
C LEU A 123 -13.85 8.28 -2.67
N ASP A 124 -13.32 7.19 -2.13
CA ASP A 124 -13.51 6.83 -0.73
C ASP A 124 -12.24 7.08 0.08
N LEU A 125 -12.39 7.58 1.31
CA LEU A 125 -11.29 7.68 2.27
C LEU A 125 -11.25 6.41 3.10
N GLU A 126 -10.17 5.65 2.96
CA GLU A 126 -9.99 4.33 3.55
C GLU A 126 -8.88 4.35 4.59
N GLY A 127 -8.95 3.42 5.55
CA GLY A 127 -7.94 3.29 6.58
C GLY A 127 -7.87 1.87 7.12
N GLN A 128 -6.67 1.49 7.53
CA GLN A 128 -6.39 0.15 8.07
C GLN A 128 -5.32 0.18 9.16
N LEU A 129 -5.41 -0.77 10.09
CA LEU A 129 -4.41 -1.06 11.10
C LEU A 129 -4.03 -2.53 11.01
N GLY A 130 -2.79 -2.88 11.34
CA GLY A 130 -2.38 -4.27 11.29
C GLY A 130 -1.13 -4.59 12.08
N PHE A 131 -0.90 -5.89 12.21
CA PHE A 131 0.29 -6.47 12.83
C PHE A 131 0.92 -7.47 11.87
N ARG A 132 2.23 -7.43 11.73
CA ARG A 132 2.99 -8.38 10.92
C ARG A 132 4.23 -8.88 11.62
N VAL A 133 4.58 -10.13 11.37
CA VAL A 133 5.81 -10.77 11.84
C VAL A 133 6.85 -10.69 10.74
N ARG A 134 8.03 -10.17 11.07
CA ARG A 134 9.18 -9.95 10.18
C ARG A 134 10.15 -11.12 10.29
N PHE A 135 10.69 -11.54 9.15
CA PHE A 135 11.66 -12.64 9.06
C PHE A 135 12.63 -12.43 7.89
#